data_AF-A0A7G9FPE8-F1
#
_entry.id   AF-A0A7G9FPE8-F1
#
_cell.length_a   1.000
_cell.length_b   1.000
_cell.length_c   1.000
_cell.angle_alpha   90.00
_cell.angle_beta   90.00
_cell.angle_gamma   90.00
#
_symmetry.space_group_name_H-M   'P 1'
#
loop_
_entity.id
_entity.type
_entity.pdbx_description
1 polymer ?
#
loop_
_entity_poly.entity_id
_entity_poly.type
_entity_poly.pdbx_seq_one_letter_code
_entity_poly.pdbx_strand_id
1 'polypeptide(L)'
;MILNNGEKAYNRVKEERCGSMKIKFDNITAKTAKYCALIFTVLLLIGLVFSFLEIPGTEVFYIMAVYTGVLVGLPCYVVLFAAKLYFARLRAYGYEIPDNKKIYGNNLNNLPKTREAGRSLFAKHSRIGMWMYFACFVLFLVVDVMYLIKWHFMKGHFMKDICTFLFTVCLVLDSVWLILAVIMWRQRNTEKYRDDVECDKMRKERLNLENIIVFAIFWAIVCAVACIQAMTTTKYMDKVQRENAQVAASELKMADNTVELGNYES
;
A
#
# COMPACT_ATOMS: atom_id res chain seq x y z
N MET A 1 -40.51 1.67 41.40
CA MET A 1 -39.05 1.47 41.58
C MET A 1 -38.45 0.34 40.71
N ILE A 2 -39.25 -0.53 40.08
CA ILE A 2 -38.78 -1.72 39.34
C ILE A 2 -38.30 -1.40 37.90
N LEU A 3 -38.86 -0.36 37.25
CA LEU A 3 -38.49 0.04 35.88
C LEU A 3 -37.02 0.48 35.75
N ASN A 4 -36.46 1.11 36.78
CA ASN A 4 -35.07 1.63 36.77
C ASN A 4 -34.02 0.49 36.83
N ASN A 5 -34.38 -0.67 37.40
CA ASN A 5 -33.49 -1.83 37.47
C ASN A 5 -33.45 -2.61 36.16
N GLY A 6 -34.56 -2.66 35.41
CA GLY A 6 -34.61 -3.28 34.09
C GLY A 6 -33.78 -2.50 33.07
N GLU A 7 -33.84 -1.17 33.11
CA GLU A 7 -33.03 -0.29 32.26
C GLU A 7 -31.53 -0.38 32.60
N LYS A 8 -31.18 -0.39 33.90
CA LYS A 8 -29.80 -0.62 34.35
C LYS A 8 -29.27 -2.00 33.99
N ALA A 9 -30.10 -3.04 34.04
CA ALA A 9 -29.71 -4.39 33.65
C ALA A 9 -29.57 -4.52 32.13
N TYR A 10 -30.48 -3.93 31.35
CA TYR A 10 -30.38 -3.86 29.89
C TYR A 10 -29.13 -3.10 29.45
N ASN A 11 -28.83 -1.96 30.08
CA ASN A 11 -27.63 -1.17 29.81
C ASN A 11 -26.36 -1.89 30.23
N ARG A 12 -26.33 -2.59 31.38
CA ARG A 12 -25.21 -3.46 31.77
C ARG A 12 -24.98 -4.59 30.79
N VAL A 13 -26.04 -5.27 30.33
CA VAL A 13 -25.95 -6.36 29.35
C VAL A 13 -25.57 -5.85 27.95
N LYS A 14 -25.89 -4.59 27.62
CA LYS A 14 -25.43 -3.90 26.39
C LYS A 14 -23.95 -3.50 26.50
N GLU A 15 -23.50 -3.02 27.66
CA GLU A 15 -22.09 -2.73 27.97
C GLU A 15 -21.23 -4.00 27.98
N GLU A 16 -21.70 -5.08 28.60
CA GLU A 16 -21.02 -6.39 28.64
C GLU A 16 -20.95 -7.04 27.25
N ARG A 17 -22.01 -6.94 26.43
CA ARG A 17 -21.97 -7.39 25.02
C ARG A 17 -21.04 -6.55 24.14
N CYS A 18 -20.75 -5.30 24.50
CA CYS A 18 -19.75 -4.47 23.81
C CYS A 18 -18.32 -4.66 24.36
N GLY A 19 -17.94 -5.83 24.90
CA GLY A 19 -16.64 -6.00 25.60
C GLY A 19 -15.43 -5.25 24.99
N SER A 20 -14.59 -4.70 25.86
CA SER A 20 -13.62 -3.60 25.64
C SER A 20 -13.00 -3.49 24.23
N MET A 21 -13.51 -2.56 23.42
CA MET A 21 -12.80 -2.10 22.21
C MET A 21 -11.69 -1.13 22.62
N LYS A 22 -10.50 -1.26 22.02
CA LYS A 22 -9.34 -0.44 22.39
C LYS A 22 -9.30 0.88 21.62
N ILE A 23 -8.91 1.95 22.30
CA ILE A 23 -8.67 3.25 21.66
C ILE A 23 -7.35 3.14 20.86
N LYS A 24 -7.40 3.39 19.55
CA LYS A 24 -6.24 3.26 18.65
C LYS A 24 -5.29 4.45 18.72
N PHE A 25 -5.84 5.67 18.74
CA PHE A 25 -5.07 6.91 18.78
C PHE A 25 -5.68 7.91 19.77
N ASP A 26 -4.80 8.71 20.38
CA ASP A 26 -5.15 9.80 21.30
C ASP A 26 -4.58 11.13 20.82
N ASN A 27 -5.14 12.23 21.34
CA ASN A 27 -4.68 13.58 21.03
C ASN A 27 -3.20 13.78 21.42
N ILE A 28 -2.74 13.18 22.53
CA ILE A 28 -1.31 13.20 22.90
C ILE A 28 -0.46 12.53 21.84
N THR A 29 -0.80 11.30 21.41
CA THR A 29 -0.05 10.58 20.39
C THR A 29 -0.01 11.34 19.07
N ALA A 30 -1.14 11.95 18.66
CA ALA A 30 -1.20 12.75 17.45
C ALA A 30 -0.38 14.05 17.57
N LYS A 31 -0.41 14.74 18.72
CA LYS A 31 0.42 15.93 18.97
C LYS A 31 1.90 15.58 18.96
N THR A 32 2.31 14.50 19.64
CA THR A 32 3.70 14.03 19.63
C THR A 32 4.17 13.71 18.22
N ALA A 33 3.37 12.96 17.45
CA ALA A 33 3.69 12.66 16.06
C ALA A 33 3.80 13.94 15.20
N LYS A 34 3.00 14.98 15.48
CA LYS A 34 3.04 16.28 14.77
C LYS A 34 4.36 17.00 15.02
N TYR A 35 4.77 17.10 16.28
CA TYR A 35 6.03 17.74 16.64
C TYR A 35 7.22 16.96 16.08
N CYS A 36 7.22 15.63 16.20
CA CYS A 36 8.25 14.79 15.58
C CYS A 36 8.33 15.00 14.07
N ALA A 37 7.20 14.95 13.35
CA ALA A 37 7.17 15.17 11.91
C ALA A 37 7.73 16.55 11.53
N LEU A 38 7.38 17.60 12.27
CA LEU A 38 7.83 18.96 12.01
C LEU A 38 9.36 19.08 12.21
N ILE A 39 9.89 18.55 13.32
CA ILE A 39 11.34 18.56 13.61
C ILE A 39 12.12 17.85 12.49
N PHE A 40 11.71 16.65 12.08
CA PHE A 40 12.40 15.91 11.02
C PHE A 40 12.23 16.54 9.64
N THR A 41 11.14 17.28 9.39
CA THR A 41 10.97 18.05 8.15
C THR A 41 11.92 19.23 8.10
N VAL A 42 12.08 19.96 9.22
CA VAL A 42 13.06 21.05 9.31
C VAL A 42 14.48 20.50 9.12
N LEU A 43 14.80 19.37 9.77
CA LEU A 43 16.09 18.70 9.61
C LEU A 43 16.36 18.27 8.16
N LEU A 44 15.34 17.73 7.48
CA LEU A 44 15.41 17.36 6.07
C LEU A 44 15.63 18.58 5.17
N LEU A 45 14.92 19.68 5.40
CA LEU A 45 15.09 20.92 4.64
C LEU A 45 16.49 21.51 4.82
N ILE A 46 17.02 21.48 6.05
CA ILE A 46 18.40 21.88 6.32
C ILE A 46 19.35 20.99 5.52
N GLY A 47 19.23 19.66 5.62
CA GLY A 47 20.04 18.73 4.84
C GLY A 47 19.98 18.97 3.33
N LEU A 48 18.80 19.25 2.78
CA LEU A 48 18.64 19.58 1.36
C LEU A 48 19.32 20.89 0.96
N VAL A 49 19.19 21.94 1.78
CA VAL A 49 19.84 23.24 1.51
C VAL A 49 21.36 23.11 1.56
N PHE A 50 21.91 22.40 2.55
CA PHE A 50 23.35 22.15 2.64
C PHE A 50 23.85 21.29 1.47
N SER A 51 23.06 20.30 1.03
CA SER A 51 23.37 19.51 -0.16
C SER A 51 23.38 20.34 -1.44
N PHE A 52 22.49 21.33 -1.55
CA PHE A 52 22.43 22.21 -2.71
C PHE A 52 23.58 23.24 -2.74
N LEU A 53 24.05 23.67 -1.58
CA LEU A 53 25.13 24.66 -1.45
C LEU A 53 26.54 24.04 -1.52
N GLU A 54 26.65 22.70 -1.67
CA GLU A 54 27.91 21.94 -1.80
C GLU A 54 29.02 22.43 -0.85
N ILE A 55 28.68 22.62 0.43
CA ILE A 55 29.63 23.18 1.40
C ILE A 55 30.71 22.11 1.72
N PRO A 56 31.99 22.38 1.41
CA PRO A 56 33.06 21.41 1.60
C PRO A 56 33.23 21.04 3.08
N GLY A 57 33.44 19.75 3.36
CA GLY A 57 33.60 19.23 4.73
C GLY A 57 32.30 18.93 5.48
N THR A 58 31.13 19.16 4.89
CA THR A 58 29.81 18.87 5.50
C THR A 58 29.04 17.72 4.86
N GLU A 59 29.67 17.02 3.91
CA GLU A 59 29.10 15.94 3.09
C GLU A 59 28.37 14.87 3.89
N VAL A 60 29.05 14.31 4.89
CA VAL A 60 28.48 13.28 5.76
C VAL A 60 27.29 13.82 6.54
N PHE A 61 27.34 15.08 6.99
CA PHE A 61 26.32 15.67 7.84
C PHE A 61 25.01 15.90 7.08
N TYR A 62 25.07 16.49 5.87
CA TYR A 62 23.83 16.73 5.11
C TYR A 62 23.23 15.44 4.55
N ILE A 63 24.05 14.46 4.15
CA ILE A 63 23.56 13.13 3.74
C ILE A 63 22.82 12.45 4.91
N MET A 64 23.43 12.41 6.10
CA MET A 64 22.81 11.81 7.29
C MET A 64 21.54 12.56 7.71
N ALA A 65 21.51 13.89 7.59
CA ALA A 65 20.33 14.69 7.87
C ALA A 65 19.17 14.38 6.91
N VAL A 66 19.46 14.28 5.60
CA VAL A 66 18.44 13.90 4.60
C VAL A 66 17.92 12.49 4.88
N TYR A 67 18.80 11.50 5.08
CA TYR A 67 18.38 10.12 5.36
C TYR A 67 17.55 10.00 6.64
N THR A 68 17.99 10.62 7.72
CA THR A 68 17.27 10.59 9.01
C THR A 68 15.91 11.28 8.90
N GLY A 69 15.87 12.43 8.22
CA GLY A 69 14.64 13.17 7.96
C GLY A 69 13.62 12.36 7.15
N VAL A 70 14.08 11.64 6.12
CA VAL A 70 13.22 10.76 5.31
C VAL A 70 12.76 9.55 6.12
N LEU A 71 13.69 8.81 6.72
CA LEU A 71 13.41 7.54 7.41
C LEU A 71 12.49 7.71 8.62
N VAL A 72 12.63 8.80 9.37
CA VAL A 72 11.80 9.04 10.57
C VAL A 72 10.61 9.94 10.26
N GLY A 73 10.78 10.94 9.40
CA GLY A 73 9.72 11.88 9.04
C GLY A 73 8.54 11.21 8.33
N LEU A 74 8.80 10.34 7.34
CA LEU A 74 7.74 9.63 6.60
C LEU A 74 6.81 8.81 7.53
N PRO A 75 7.32 7.92 8.40
CA PRO A 75 6.49 7.21 9.36
C PRO A 75 5.68 8.14 10.27
N CYS A 76 6.26 9.26 10.74
CA CYS A 76 5.54 10.22 11.57
C CYS A 76 4.35 10.86 10.82
N TYR A 77 4.51 11.19 9.54
CA TYR A 77 3.41 11.69 8.70
C TYR A 77 2.33 10.64 8.46
N VAL A 78 2.70 9.37 8.27
CA VAL A 78 1.73 8.27 8.15
C VAL A 78 0.90 8.12 9.42
N VAL A 79 1.54 8.16 10.60
CA VAL A 79 0.84 8.09 11.90
C VAL A 79 -0.10 9.28 12.09
N LEU A 80 0.32 10.48 11.71
CA LEU A 80 -0.53 11.68 11.77
C LEU A 80 -1.76 11.56 10.88
N PHE A 81 -1.57 11.08 9.66
CA PHE A 81 -2.66 10.89 8.72
C PHE A 81 -3.66 9.85 9.24
N ALA A 82 -3.16 8.72 9.77
CA ALA A 82 -3.98 7.69 10.41
C ALA A 82 -4.75 8.24 11.61
N ALA A 83 -4.10 8.97 12.51
CA ALA A 83 -4.76 9.58 13.66
C ALA A 83 -5.86 10.58 13.25
N LYS A 84 -5.62 11.39 12.21
CA LYS A 84 -6.61 12.35 11.70
C LYS A 84 -7.84 11.66 11.12
N LEU A 85 -7.65 10.57 10.36
CA LEU A 85 -8.74 9.77 9.84
C LEU A 85 -9.52 9.05 10.95
N TYR A 86 -8.83 8.55 11.98
CA TYR A 86 -9.45 7.94 13.15
C TYR A 86 -10.29 8.95 13.95
N PHE A 87 -9.79 10.16 14.20
CA PHE A 87 -10.56 11.22 14.88
C PHE A 87 -11.78 11.68 14.08
N ALA A 88 -11.66 11.77 12.75
CA ALA A 88 -12.80 12.08 11.89
C ALA A 88 -13.91 11.03 12.01
N ARG A 89 -13.54 9.74 12.13
CA ARG A 89 -14.49 8.64 12.35
C ARG A 89 -15.14 8.70 13.71
N LEU A 90 -14.37 8.93 14.77
CA LEU A 90 -14.90 9.13 16.13
C LEU A 90 -15.93 10.27 16.17
N ARG A 91 -15.58 11.42 15.57
CA ARG A 91 -16.46 12.59 15.50
C ARG A 91 -17.74 12.30 14.70
N ALA A 92 -17.64 11.57 13.59
CA ALA A 92 -18.81 11.18 12.79
C ALA A 92 -19.77 10.27 13.57
N TYR A 93 -19.24 9.45 14.49
CA TYR A 93 -20.02 8.63 15.40
C TYR A 93 -20.50 9.36 16.66
N GLY A 94 -20.18 10.64 16.82
CA GLY A 94 -20.57 11.46 17.97
C GLY A 94 -19.74 11.24 19.23
N TYR A 95 -18.62 10.51 19.14
CA TYR A 95 -17.70 10.35 20.27
C TYR A 95 -16.87 11.63 20.45
N GLU A 96 -16.60 11.99 21.70
CA GLU A 96 -15.56 12.97 22.02
C GLU A 96 -14.18 12.42 21.70
N ILE A 97 -13.27 13.29 21.27
CA ILE A 97 -11.90 12.91 20.93
C ILE A 97 -11.13 12.71 22.24
N PRO A 98 -10.58 11.51 22.53
CA PRO A 98 -9.83 11.29 23.75
C PRO A 98 -8.55 12.13 23.77
N ASP A 99 -8.38 12.91 24.84
CA ASP A 99 -7.09 13.56 25.09
C ASP A 99 -6.01 12.54 25.48
N ASN A 100 -6.36 11.56 26.31
CA ASN A 100 -5.47 10.49 26.76
C ASN A 100 -6.24 9.19 26.99
N LYS A 101 -5.87 8.08 26.32
CA LYS A 101 -6.51 6.77 26.48
C LYS A 101 -6.48 6.25 27.90
N LYS A 102 -5.47 6.63 28.71
CA LYS A 102 -5.33 6.14 30.08
C LYS A 102 -6.49 6.60 30.97
N ILE A 103 -7.04 7.79 30.71
CA ILE A 103 -8.16 8.36 31.46
C ILE A 103 -9.43 7.51 31.27
N TYR A 104 -9.61 6.94 30.08
CA TYR A 104 -10.78 6.14 29.71
C TYR A 104 -10.54 4.62 29.87
N GLY A 105 -9.48 4.20 30.57
CA GLY A 105 -9.16 2.78 30.74
C GLY A 105 -8.82 2.06 29.42
N ASN A 106 -8.35 2.82 28.42
CA ASN A 106 -8.08 2.35 27.06
C ASN A 106 -9.28 1.67 26.37
N ASN A 107 -10.50 1.98 26.81
CA ASN A 107 -11.73 1.38 26.31
C ASN A 107 -12.59 2.43 25.59
N LEU A 108 -12.93 2.15 24.35
CA LEU A 108 -13.73 3.01 23.48
C LEU A 108 -15.14 3.24 24.03
N ASN A 109 -15.66 2.28 24.80
CA ASN A 109 -17.01 2.36 25.37
C ASN A 109 -17.15 3.44 26.43
N ASN A 110 -16.03 3.78 27.09
CA ASN A 110 -15.99 4.75 28.18
C ASN A 110 -15.94 6.20 27.65
N LEU A 111 -15.90 6.39 26.33
CA LEU A 111 -15.92 7.70 25.72
C LEU A 111 -17.34 8.29 25.75
N PRO A 112 -17.50 9.54 26.22
CA PRO A 112 -18.79 10.21 26.18
C PRO A 112 -19.25 10.39 24.73
N LYS A 113 -20.55 10.14 24.51
CA LYS A 113 -21.22 10.35 23.23
C LYS A 113 -22.06 11.60 23.29
N THR A 114 -21.77 12.54 22.41
CA THR A 114 -22.54 13.78 22.23
C THR A 114 -23.77 13.57 21.35
N ARG A 115 -23.77 12.52 20.51
CA ARG A 115 -24.88 12.19 19.59
C ARG A 115 -24.91 10.69 19.30
N GLU A 116 -26.10 10.11 19.23
CA GLU A 116 -26.27 8.75 18.67
C GLU A 116 -26.20 8.82 17.14
N ALA A 117 -25.10 8.33 16.56
CA ALA A 117 -24.95 8.22 15.12
C ALA A 117 -25.65 6.95 14.58
N GLY A 118 -26.17 7.03 13.35
CA GLY A 118 -26.78 5.90 12.66
C GLY A 118 -25.81 4.74 12.45
N ARG A 119 -26.35 3.52 12.34
CA ARG A 119 -25.54 2.30 12.11
C ARG A 119 -24.78 2.36 10.78
N SER A 120 -23.57 1.80 10.73
CA SER A 120 -22.79 1.58 9.51
C SER A 120 -22.53 2.81 8.61
N LEU A 121 -22.25 3.97 9.20
CA LEU A 121 -22.01 5.22 8.45
C LEU A 121 -20.90 5.08 7.40
N PHE A 122 -19.91 4.21 7.64
CA PHE A 122 -18.76 4.07 6.77
C PHE A 122 -18.93 2.99 5.67
N ALA A 123 -20.13 2.44 5.49
CA ALA A 123 -20.42 1.48 4.43
C ALA A 123 -20.14 2.01 3.02
N LYS A 124 -20.26 3.33 2.82
CA LYS A 124 -19.90 3.99 1.55
C LYS A 124 -18.40 3.93 1.26
N HIS A 125 -17.53 3.96 2.28
CA HIS A 125 -16.09 3.90 2.10
C HIS A 125 -15.61 2.54 1.61
N SER A 126 -16.29 1.46 1.99
CA SER A 126 -16.03 0.11 1.47
C SER A 126 -16.29 0.03 -0.05
N ARG A 127 -17.32 0.72 -0.55
CA ARG A 127 -17.60 0.82 -1.98
C ARG A 127 -16.52 1.60 -2.73
N ILE A 128 -16.01 2.68 -2.13
CA ILE A 128 -14.90 3.47 -2.68
C ILE A 128 -13.63 2.62 -2.74
N GLY A 129 -13.31 1.88 -1.67
CA GLY A 129 -12.15 0.98 -1.63
C GLY A 129 -12.19 -0.12 -2.70
N MET A 130 -13.37 -0.72 -2.93
CA MET A 130 -13.55 -1.68 -4.03
C MET A 130 -13.23 -1.05 -5.40
N TRP A 131 -13.81 0.11 -5.72
CA TRP A 131 -13.58 0.77 -7.01
C TRP A 131 -12.12 1.19 -7.16
N MET A 132 -11.47 1.64 -6.08
CA MET A 132 -10.06 1.98 -6.07
C MET A 132 -9.19 0.76 -6.42
N TYR A 133 -9.40 -0.38 -5.76
CA TYR A 133 -8.66 -1.62 -6.06
C TYR A 133 -8.93 -2.14 -7.46
N PHE A 134 -10.18 -2.06 -7.92
CA PHE A 134 -10.52 -2.43 -9.28
C PHE A 134 -9.85 -1.51 -10.32
N ALA A 135 -9.77 -0.21 -10.06
CA ALA A 135 -9.06 0.72 -10.92
C ALA A 135 -7.55 0.43 -10.96
N CYS A 136 -6.94 0.13 -9.80
CA CYS A 136 -5.54 -0.30 -9.75
C CYS A 136 -5.31 -1.58 -10.56
N PHE A 137 -6.19 -2.58 -10.41
CA PHE A 137 -6.14 -3.81 -11.21
C PHE A 137 -6.15 -3.53 -12.71
N VAL A 138 -7.09 -2.69 -13.18
CA VAL A 138 -7.19 -2.36 -14.62
C VAL A 138 -5.94 -1.61 -15.09
N LEU A 139 -5.38 -0.70 -14.29
CA LEU A 139 -4.17 0.03 -14.64
C LEU A 139 -2.96 -0.89 -14.81
N PHE A 140 -2.71 -1.79 -13.85
CA PHE A 140 -1.60 -2.75 -13.95
C PHE A 140 -1.83 -3.77 -15.07
N LEU A 141 -3.06 -4.24 -15.25
CA LEU A 141 -3.41 -5.12 -16.37
C LEU A 141 -3.11 -4.47 -17.73
N VAL A 142 -3.39 -3.17 -17.90
CA VAL A 142 -3.04 -2.44 -19.13
C VAL A 142 -1.53 -2.39 -19.31
N VAL A 143 -0.76 -2.14 -18.26
CA VAL A 143 0.72 -2.15 -18.31
C VAL A 143 1.23 -3.53 -18.73
N ASP A 144 0.69 -4.60 -18.14
CA ASP A 144 1.06 -5.98 -18.44
C ASP A 144 0.70 -6.38 -19.87
N VAL A 145 -0.49 -6.01 -20.35
CA VAL A 145 -0.91 -6.26 -21.74
C VAL A 145 -0.06 -5.46 -22.73
N MET A 146 0.26 -4.20 -22.44
CA MET A 146 1.16 -3.39 -23.25
C MET A 146 2.56 -4.01 -23.33
N TYR A 147 3.07 -4.53 -22.20
CA TYR A 147 4.33 -5.26 -22.15
C TYR A 147 4.26 -6.54 -23.00
N LEU A 148 3.20 -7.34 -22.85
CA LEU A 148 3.01 -8.56 -23.63
C LEU A 148 2.97 -8.24 -25.14
N ILE A 149 2.15 -7.29 -25.58
CA ILE A 149 2.04 -6.94 -27.00
C ILE A 149 3.40 -6.51 -27.56
N LYS A 150 4.12 -5.65 -26.84
CA LYS A 150 5.41 -5.11 -27.27
C LYS A 150 6.49 -6.19 -27.45
N TRP A 151 6.54 -7.18 -26.57
CA TRP A 151 7.63 -8.16 -26.56
C TRP A 151 7.26 -9.49 -27.22
N HIS A 152 6.00 -9.92 -27.11
CA HIS A 152 5.51 -11.16 -27.71
C HIS A 152 5.41 -11.08 -29.24
N PHE A 153 4.94 -9.95 -29.79
CA PHE A 153 4.79 -9.81 -31.25
C PHE A 153 6.06 -9.35 -31.97
N MET A 154 6.98 -8.69 -31.27
CA MET A 154 8.07 -7.96 -31.93
C MET A 154 9.38 -8.76 -32.06
N LYS A 155 9.53 -9.95 -31.43
CA LYS A 155 10.89 -10.55 -31.27
C LYS A 155 11.09 -12.08 -31.31
N GLY A 156 10.32 -12.79 -32.13
CA GLY A 156 10.64 -14.19 -32.49
C GLY A 156 10.39 -15.22 -31.39
N HIS A 157 10.49 -16.51 -31.75
CA HIS A 157 9.88 -17.63 -31.03
C HIS A 157 10.42 -17.89 -29.60
N PHE A 158 11.68 -17.58 -29.31
CA PHE A 158 12.35 -17.95 -28.05
C PHE A 158 12.14 -16.94 -26.90
N MET A 159 11.91 -15.66 -27.23
CA MET A 159 11.58 -14.64 -26.23
C MET A 159 10.13 -14.75 -25.72
N LYS A 160 9.29 -15.51 -26.44
CA LYS A 160 7.87 -15.69 -26.09
C LYS A 160 7.72 -16.40 -24.75
N ASP A 161 8.49 -17.44 -24.47
CA ASP A 161 8.32 -18.25 -23.25
C ASP A 161 8.68 -17.47 -21.99
N ILE A 162 9.81 -16.76 -22.00
CA ILE A 162 10.26 -15.94 -20.87
C ILE A 162 9.35 -14.73 -20.67
N CYS A 163 8.94 -14.06 -21.75
CA CYS A 163 8.01 -12.94 -21.68
C CYS A 163 6.64 -13.38 -21.14
N THR A 164 6.15 -14.54 -21.59
CA THR A 164 4.87 -15.12 -21.13
C THR A 164 4.96 -15.56 -19.67
N PHE A 165 6.10 -16.12 -19.24
CA PHE A 165 6.34 -16.45 -17.84
C PHE A 165 6.30 -15.20 -16.95
N LEU A 166 7.05 -14.15 -17.29
CA LEU A 166 7.06 -12.88 -16.54
C LEU A 166 5.69 -12.22 -16.53
N PHE A 167 4.97 -12.22 -17.66
CA PHE A 167 3.59 -11.75 -17.75
C PHE A 167 2.65 -12.56 -16.84
N THR A 168 2.80 -13.89 -16.79
CA THR A 168 1.99 -14.74 -15.92
C THR A 168 2.23 -14.41 -14.45
N VAL A 169 3.49 -14.14 -14.05
CA VAL A 169 3.81 -13.71 -12.68
C VAL A 169 3.15 -12.36 -12.36
N CYS A 170 3.23 -11.38 -13.27
CA CYS A 170 2.57 -10.09 -13.08
C CYS A 170 1.03 -10.22 -12.99
N LEU A 171 0.41 -11.05 -13.84
CA LEU A 171 -1.03 -11.35 -13.75
C LEU A 171 -1.43 -11.98 -12.42
N VAL A 172 -0.62 -12.91 -11.89
CA VAL A 172 -0.88 -13.52 -10.58
C VAL A 172 -0.81 -12.46 -9.48
N LEU A 173 0.15 -11.53 -9.54
CA LEU A 173 0.23 -10.42 -8.59
C LEU A 173 -0.97 -9.47 -8.72
N ASP A 174 -1.41 -9.21 -9.94
CA ASP A 174 -2.57 -8.35 -10.21
C ASP A 174 -3.87 -8.98 -9.73
N SER A 175 -3.99 -10.30 -9.79
CA SER A 175 -5.16 -11.02 -9.29
C SER A 175 -5.44 -10.74 -7.79
N VAL A 176 -4.41 -10.37 -7.01
CA VAL A 176 -4.56 -9.98 -5.61
C VAL A 176 -5.39 -8.69 -5.47
N TRP A 177 -5.25 -7.72 -6.37
CA TRP A 177 -6.11 -6.53 -6.39
C TRP A 177 -7.59 -6.91 -6.57
N LEU A 178 -7.87 -7.88 -7.43
CA LEU A 178 -9.21 -8.38 -7.68
C LEU A 178 -9.76 -9.10 -6.45
N ILE A 179 -8.97 -9.94 -5.79
CA ILE A 179 -9.35 -10.60 -4.53
C ILE A 179 -9.68 -9.54 -3.46
N LEU A 180 -8.85 -8.51 -3.31
CA LEU A 180 -9.09 -7.42 -2.37
C LEU A 180 -10.36 -6.63 -2.72
N ALA A 181 -10.61 -6.36 -4.01
CA ALA A 181 -11.84 -5.73 -4.46
C ALA A 181 -13.08 -6.58 -4.12
N VAL A 182 -13.01 -7.90 -4.29
CA VAL A 182 -14.08 -8.84 -3.91
C VAL A 182 -14.30 -8.86 -2.40
N ILE A 183 -13.23 -8.83 -1.59
CA ILE A 183 -13.33 -8.72 -0.14
C ILE A 183 -14.07 -7.43 0.24
N MET A 184 -13.72 -6.29 -0.37
CA MET A 184 -14.40 -5.02 -0.14
C MET A 184 -15.86 -5.05 -0.59
N TRP A 185 -16.16 -5.70 -1.71
CA TRP A 185 -17.54 -5.90 -2.14
C TRP A 185 -18.36 -6.70 -1.12
N ARG A 186 -17.79 -7.77 -0.56
CA ARG A 186 -18.44 -8.54 0.53
C ARG A 186 -18.65 -7.70 1.79
N GLN A 187 -17.70 -6.83 2.12
CA GLN A 187 -17.76 -5.92 3.28
C GLN A 187 -18.83 -4.83 3.15
N ARG A 188 -19.46 -4.67 1.98
CA ARG A 188 -20.62 -3.81 1.78
C ARG A 188 -21.83 -4.25 2.62
N ASN A 189 -21.95 -5.54 2.95
CA ASN A 189 -23.10 -6.04 3.71
C ASN A 189 -23.08 -5.52 5.16
N THR A 190 -24.01 -4.61 5.47
CA THR A 190 -24.16 -3.94 6.77
C THR A 190 -24.70 -4.83 7.88
N GLU A 191 -25.32 -5.97 7.53
CA GLU A 191 -25.83 -6.95 8.49
C GLU A 191 -24.74 -7.90 8.99
N LYS A 192 -23.71 -8.14 8.17
CA LYS A 192 -22.60 -9.05 8.50
C LYS A 192 -21.36 -8.32 9.02
N TYR A 193 -21.15 -7.09 8.57
CA TYR A 193 -19.96 -6.29 8.89
C TYR A 193 -20.31 -5.03 9.68
N ARG A 194 -19.48 -4.69 10.66
CA ARG A 194 -19.56 -3.49 11.51
C ARG A 194 -18.37 -2.58 11.25
N ASP A 195 -18.54 -1.29 11.52
CA ASP A 195 -17.41 -0.36 11.55
C ASP A 195 -16.63 -0.52 12.88
N ASP A 196 -15.34 -0.19 12.88
CA ASP A 196 -14.44 -0.42 14.02
C ASP A 196 -14.73 0.44 15.27
N VAL A 197 -15.60 1.43 15.10
CA VAL A 197 -16.09 2.34 16.15
C VAL A 197 -17.51 1.95 16.59
N GLU A 198 -18.15 0.96 15.94
CA GLU A 198 -19.52 0.52 16.25
C GLU A 198 -19.54 -0.60 17.31
N CYS A 199 -20.28 -0.37 18.39
CA CYS A 199 -20.44 -1.29 19.52
C CYS A 199 -21.38 -2.48 19.21
N ASP A 200 -20.93 -3.47 18.42
CA ASP A 200 -21.76 -4.66 18.11
C ASP A 200 -20.93 -5.91 17.80
N LYS A 201 -20.69 -6.81 18.76
CA LYS A 201 -19.80 -7.98 18.55
C LYS A 201 -20.39 -9.09 17.68
N MET A 202 -21.68 -9.05 17.32
CA MET A 202 -22.29 -10.11 16.49
C MET A 202 -21.84 -10.02 15.02
N ARG A 203 -21.29 -8.87 14.62
CA ARG A 203 -20.85 -8.55 13.25
C ARG A 203 -19.33 -8.47 13.15
N LYS A 204 -18.75 -8.88 12.01
CA LYS A 204 -17.29 -8.83 11.78
C LYS A 204 -16.81 -7.40 11.55
N GLU A 205 -15.65 -7.03 12.06
CA GLU A 205 -15.06 -5.71 11.81
C GLU A 205 -14.71 -5.52 10.33
N ARG A 206 -15.10 -4.38 9.78
CA ARG A 206 -14.78 -3.94 8.43
C ARG A 206 -13.35 -3.43 8.37
N LEU A 207 -12.69 -3.60 7.22
CA LEU A 207 -11.39 -2.98 6.98
C LEU A 207 -11.56 -1.46 6.91
N ASN A 208 -10.76 -0.76 7.72
CA ASN A 208 -10.75 0.69 7.76
C ASN A 208 -10.17 1.29 6.48
N LEU A 209 -10.66 2.47 6.09
CA LEU A 209 -10.11 3.21 4.95
C LEU A 209 -8.57 3.40 5.04
N GLU A 210 -8.05 3.65 6.25
CA GLU A 210 -6.60 3.71 6.51
C GLU A 210 -5.89 2.43 6.09
N ASN A 211 -6.37 1.28 6.58
CA ASN A 211 -5.78 -0.01 6.23
C ASN A 211 -5.93 -0.28 4.73
N ILE A 212 -7.07 0.07 4.14
CA ILE A 212 -7.32 -0.06 2.70
C ILE A 212 -6.26 0.71 1.89
N ILE A 213 -6.01 1.96 2.24
CA ILE A 213 -5.03 2.82 1.57
C ILE A 213 -3.61 2.30 1.78
N VAL A 214 -3.25 1.92 3.01
CA VAL A 214 -1.90 1.40 3.32
C VAL A 214 -1.62 0.12 2.53
N PHE A 215 -2.57 -0.82 2.50
CA PHE A 215 -2.45 -2.02 1.67
C PHE A 215 -2.36 -1.68 0.18
N ALA A 216 -3.13 -0.70 -0.30
CA ALA A 216 -3.05 -0.25 -1.69
C ALA A 216 -1.64 0.24 -2.04
N ILE A 217 -1.08 1.14 -1.23
CA ILE A 217 0.23 1.72 -1.47
C ILE A 217 1.30 0.63 -1.43
N PHE A 218 1.28 -0.22 -0.40
CA PHE A 218 2.24 -1.30 -0.25
C PHE A 218 2.20 -2.27 -1.43
N TRP A 219 1.00 -2.72 -1.82
CA TRP A 219 0.85 -3.66 -2.92
C TRP A 219 1.19 -3.03 -4.28
N ALA A 220 0.87 -1.75 -4.48
CA ALA A 220 1.27 -1.01 -5.68
C ALA A 220 2.80 -0.91 -5.82
N ILE A 221 3.54 -0.74 -4.71
CA ILE A 221 5.01 -0.77 -4.73
C ILE A 221 5.51 -2.16 -5.15
N VAL A 222 4.92 -3.23 -4.61
CA VAL A 222 5.28 -4.61 -4.98
C VAL A 222 5.04 -4.87 -6.47
N CYS A 223 3.87 -4.49 -7.00
CA CYS A 223 3.58 -4.59 -8.44
C CYS A 223 4.56 -3.76 -9.27
N ALA A 224 4.85 -2.51 -8.87
CA ALA A 224 5.78 -1.65 -9.60
C ALA A 224 7.20 -2.23 -9.66
N VAL A 225 7.71 -2.77 -8.55
CA VAL A 225 9.02 -3.44 -8.50
C VAL A 225 9.02 -4.68 -9.40
N ALA A 226 7.94 -5.48 -9.38
CA ALA A 226 7.81 -6.65 -10.25
C ALA A 226 7.81 -6.25 -11.74
N CYS A 227 7.06 -5.22 -12.13
CA CYS A 227 7.04 -4.71 -13.50
C CYS A 227 8.42 -4.18 -13.93
N ILE A 228 9.12 -3.45 -13.05
CA ILE A 228 10.48 -2.96 -13.32
C ILE A 228 11.43 -4.15 -13.53
N GLN A 229 11.37 -5.15 -12.66
CA GLN A 229 12.20 -6.35 -12.76
C GLN A 229 11.91 -7.13 -14.06
N ALA A 230 10.64 -7.30 -14.42
CA ALA A 230 10.27 -7.94 -15.68
C ALA A 230 10.84 -7.20 -16.89
N MET A 231 10.78 -5.86 -16.90
CA MET A 231 11.34 -5.03 -17.96
C MET A 231 12.87 -5.06 -18.03
N THR A 232 13.57 -5.07 -16.89
CA THR A 232 15.04 -5.12 -16.87
C THR A 232 15.53 -6.50 -17.32
N THR A 233 14.91 -7.57 -16.84
CA THR A 233 15.24 -8.95 -17.24
C THR A 233 15.01 -9.16 -18.75
N THR A 234 13.89 -8.70 -19.30
CA THR A 234 13.65 -8.83 -20.76
C THR A 234 14.65 -8.06 -21.60
N LYS A 235 14.97 -6.82 -21.22
CA LYS A 235 15.99 -6.02 -21.93
C LYS A 235 17.38 -6.67 -21.87
N TYR A 236 17.75 -7.23 -20.73
CA TYR A 236 19.03 -7.92 -20.57
C TYR A 236 19.11 -9.16 -21.47
N MET A 237 18.09 -10.01 -21.43
CA MET A 237 18.05 -11.22 -22.26
C MET A 237 18.05 -10.90 -23.76
N ASP A 238 17.36 -9.83 -24.15
CA ASP A 238 17.37 -9.35 -25.53
C ASP A 238 18.76 -8.93 -26.01
N LYS A 239 19.52 -8.25 -25.15
CA LYS A 239 20.88 -7.84 -25.46
C LYS A 239 21.79 -9.06 -25.67
N VAL A 240 21.75 -10.01 -24.72
CA VAL A 240 22.53 -11.26 -24.79
C VAL A 240 22.20 -12.05 -26.07
N GLN A 241 20.93 -12.12 -26.45
CA GLN A 241 20.52 -12.84 -27.66
C GLN A 241 21.07 -12.20 -28.93
N ARG A 242 21.08 -10.86 -29.02
CA ARG A 242 21.67 -10.15 -30.16
C ARG A 242 23.17 -10.38 -30.27
N GLU A 243 23.87 -10.36 -29.14
CA GLU A 243 25.31 -10.63 -29.09
C GLU A 243 25.61 -12.07 -29.54
N ASN A 244 24.86 -13.06 -29.03
CA ASN A 244 25.00 -14.46 -29.45
C ASN A 244 24.71 -14.67 -30.95
N ALA A 245 23.71 -14.00 -31.50
CA ALA A 245 23.38 -14.08 -32.93
C ALA A 245 24.47 -13.46 -33.81
N GLN A 246 25.11 -12.39 -33.35
CA GLN A 246 26.25 -11.78 -34.04
C GLN A 246 27.47 -12.69 -34.04
N VAL A 247 27.76 -13.35 -32.91
CA VAL A 247 28.86 -14.33 -32.80
C VAL A 247 28.62 -15.50 -33.75
N ALA A 248 27.44 -16.13 -33.72
CA ALA A 248 27.11 -17.24 -34.62
C ALA A 248 27.20 -16.85 -36.11
N ALA A 249 26.77 -15.64 -36.48
CA ALA A 249 26.91 -15.13 -37.84
C ALA A 249 28.38 -14.89 -38.23
N SER A 250 29.22 -14.46 -37.30
CA SER A 250 30.66 -14.28 -37.55
C SER A 250 31.40 -15.61 -37.70
N GLU A 251 31.05 -16.63 -36.90
CA GLU A 251 31.59 -17.98 -37.01
C GLU A 251 31.21 -18.63 -38.35
N LEU A 252 29.95 -18.50 -38.79
CA LEU A 252 29.51 -18.98 -40.10
C LEU A 252 30.27 -18.33 -41.25
N LYS A 253 30.50 -17.01 -41.20
CA LYS A 253 31.30 -16.31 -42.22
C LYS A 253 32.76 -16.75 -42.24
N MET A 254 33.35 -17.00 -41.06
CA MET A 254 34.71 -17.52 -40.99
C MET A 254 34.80 -18.94 -41.57
N ALA A 255 33.82 -19.80 -41.28
CA ALA A 255 33.74 -21.15 -41.85
C ALA A 255 33.62 -21.11 -43.38
N ASP A 256 32.74 -20.26 -43.94
CA ASP A 256 32.55 -20.11 -45.38
C ASP A 256 33.83 -19.63 -46.08
N ASN A 257 34.48 -18.60 -45.52
CA ASN A 257 35.75 -18.10 -46.04
C ASN A 257 36.87 -19.17 -46.02
N THR A 258 36.94 -20.01 -44.99
CA THR A 258 37.92 -21.11 -44.95
C THR A 258 37.64 -22.20 -45.98
N VAL A 259 36.36 -22.45 -46.31
CA VAL A 259 35.98 -23.41 -47.36
C VAL A 259 36.32 -22.84 -48.74
N GLU A 260 36.07 -21.55 -48.99
CA GLU A 260 36.45 -20.91 -50.25
C GLU A 260 37.97 -20.95 -50.47
N LEU A 261 38.78 -20.59 -49.48
CA LEU A 261 40.25 -20.65 -49.60
C LEU A 261 40.77 -22.07 -49.90
N GLY A 262 40.20 -23.10 -49.27
CA GLY A 262 40.57 -24.49 -49.54
C GLY A 262 40.28 -24.96 -50.98
N ASN A 263 39.32 -24.33 -51.66
CA ASN A 263 39.01 -24.61 -53.08
C ASN A 263 39.95 -23.91 -54.06
N TYR A 264 40.64 -22.83 -53.67
CA TYR A 264 41.61 -22.14 -54.54
C TYR A 264 43.03 -22.73 -54.45
N GLU A 265 43.33 -23.50 -53.40
CA GLU A 265 44.65 -24.14 -53.19
C GLU A 265 44.73 -25.57 -53.75
N SER A 266 43.68 -26.11 -54.38
CA SER A 266 43.64 -27.42 -55.04
C SER A 266 43.58 -27.33 -56.56
#